data_AF-A0A348WHU6-F1
#
_entry.id   AF-A0A348WHU6-F1
#
_cell.length_a   1.000
_cell.length_b   1.000
_cell.length_c   1.000
_cell.angle_alpha   90.00
_cell.angle_beta   90.00
_cell.angle_gamma   90.00
#
_symmetry.space_group_name_H-M   'P 1'
#
loop_
_entity.id
_entity.type
_entity.pdbx_description
1 polymer ?
#
loop_
_entity_poly.entity_id
_entity_poly.type
_entity_poly.pdbx_seq_one_letter_code
_entity_poly.pdbx_strand_id
1 'polypeptide(L)' 'MNFDLTEERQMLQDSLRRFLRDKYDTATRNGILESEAGFSADIWNGLAELGVIGAL' A
#
# COMPACT_ATOMS: atom_id res chain seq x y z
N MET A 1 0.95 -24.85 14.68
CA MET A 1 1.29 -23.55 14.06
C MET A 1 0.01 -22.98 13.51
N ASN A 2 -0.49 -21.87 14.09
CA ASN A 2 -1.65 -21.17 13.54
C ASN A 2 -1.14 -20.25 12.43
N PHE A 3 -1.41 -20.65 11.18
CA PHE A 3 -1.11 -19.87 9.98
C PHE A 3 -2.27 -18.97 9.56
N ASP A 4 -3.34 -18.93 10.34
CA ASP A 4 -4.40 -17.96 10.14
C ASP A 4 -3.87 -16.57 10.51
N LEU A 5 -3.91 -15.67 9.52
CA LEU A 5 -3.83 -14.24 9.78
C LEU A 5 -4.90 -13.94 10.84
N THR A 6 -4.49 -13.39 11.98
CA THR A 6 -5.46 -12.86 12.95
C THR A 6 -6.42 -11.93 12.22
N GLU A 7 -7.67 -11.84 12.65
CA GLU A 7 -8.73 -11.04 12.00
C GLU A 7 -8.25 -9.61 11.66
N GLU A 8 -7.40 -9.05 12.52
CA GLU A 8 -6.68 -7.79 12.35
C GLU A 8 -5.74 -7.74 11.13
N ARG A 9 -4.96 -8.81 10.88
CA ARG A 9 -4.12 -8.93 9.69
C ARG A 9 -4.94 -9.08 8.41
N GLN A 10 -6.09 -9.76 8.48
CA GLN A 10 -7.02 -9.86 7.35
C GLN A 10 -7.57 -8.48 6.99
N MET A 11 -8.02 -7.71 7.98
CA MET A 11 -8.48 -6.33 7.82
C MET A 11 -7.40 -5.39 7.26
N LEU A 12 -6.15 -5.54 7.74
CA LEU A 12 -5.02 -4.78 7.21
C LEU A 12 -4.77 -5.12 5.73
N GLN A 13 -4.81 -6.40 5.37
CA GLN A 13 -4.60 -6.84 4.00
C GLN A 13 -5.67 -6.31 3.04
N ASP A 14 -6.93 -6.30 3.48
CA ASP A 14 -8.03 -5.77 2.67
C ASP A 14 -7.99 -4.24 2.54
N SER A 15 -7.59 -3.54 3.61
CA SER A 15 -7.36 -2.09 3.59
C SER A 15 -6.20 -1.72 2.65
N LEU A 16 -5.10 -2.46 2.70
CA LEU A 16 -3.97 -2.31 1.79
C LEU A 16 -4.38 -2.56 0.34
N ARG A 17 -5.14 -3.63 0.05
CA ARG A 17 -5.65 -3.91 -1.30
C ARG A 17 -6.53 -2.79 -1.83
N ARG A 18 -7.43 -2.24 -1.01
CA ARG A 18 -8.27 -1.08 -1.39
C ARG A 18 -7.43 0.16 -1.67
N PHE A 19 -6.50 0.48 -0.79
CA PHE A 19 -5.60 1.62 -0.95
C PHE A 19 -4.79 1.53 -2.25
N LEU A 20 -4.17 0.38 -2.52
CA LEU A 20 -3.41 0.18 -3.76
C LEU A 20 -4.31 0.25 -5.00
N ARG A 21 -5.52 -0.29 -4.95
CA ARG A 21 -6.44 -0.19 -6.10
C ARG A 21 -6.84 1.26 -6.38
N ASP A 22 -7.06 2.06 -5.33
CA ASP A 22 -7.54 3.43 -5.48
C ASP A 22 -6.40 4.43 -5.78
N LYS A 23 -5.18 4.18 -5.29
CA LYS A 23 -4.01 5.08 -5.46
C LYS A 23 -3.01 4.63 -6.52
N TYR A 24 -3.06 3.38 -6.96
CA TYR A 24 -2.10 2.78 -7.88
C TYR A 24 -2.76 2.41 -9.22
N ASP A 25 -3.57 3.32 -9.75
CA ASP A 25 -4.14 3.17 -11.08
C ASP A 25 -3.06 3.29 -12.19
N THR A 26 -3.42 2.92 -13.41
CA THR A 26 -2.47 2.92 -14.54
C THR A 26 -1.92 4.33 -14.83
N ALA A 27 -2.73 5.36 -14.64
CA ALA A 27 -2.31 6.76 -14.84
C ALA A 27 -1.28 7.19 -13.79
N THR A 28 -1.53 6.92 -12.52
CA THR A 28 -0.61 7.22 -11.42
C THR A 28 0.69 6.43 -11.57
N ARG A 29 0.59 5.15 -11.96
CA ARG A 29 1.78 4.33 -12.25
C ARG A 29 2.63 4.92 -13.38
N ASN A 30 2.02 5.36 -14.47
CA ASN A 30 2.75 5.96 -15.58
C ASN A 30 3.39 7.29 -15.17
N GLY A 31 2.67 8.13 -14.42
CA GLY A 31 3.22 9.38 -13.87
C GLY A 31 4.39 9.16 -12.90
N ILE A 32 4.35 8.10 -12.10
CA ILE A 32 5.47 7.70 -11.23
C ILE A 32 6.67 7.25 -12.05
N LEU A 33 6.46 6.48 -13.12
CA LEU A 33 7.54 6.02 -14.00
C LEU A 33 8.20 7.16 -14.78
N GLU A 34 7.43 8.19 -15.12
CA GLU A 34 7.94 9.42 -15.74
C GLU A 34 8.56 10.38 -14.72
N SER A 35 8.33 10.17 -13.42
CA SER A 35 8.91 11.00 -12.36
C SER A 35 10.39 10.68 -12.16
N GLU A 36 11.18 11.72 -11.90
CA GLU A 36 12.62 11.61 -11.68
C GLU A 36 12.98 10.74 -10.46
N ALA A 37 12.09 10.68 -9.46
CA ALA A 37 12.23 9.86 -8.27
C ALA A 37 11.90 8.37 -8.51
N GLY A 38 11.08 8.04 -9.52
CA GLY A 38 10.61 6.67 -9.78
C GLY A 38 9.66 6.10 -8.73
N PHE A 39 9.27 6.90 -7.72
CA PHE A 39 8.28 6.55 -6.70
C PHE A 39 7.42 7.77 -6.34
N SER A 40 6.20 7.53 -5.85
CA SER A 40 5.35 8.58 -5.28
C SER A 40 5.53 8.67 -3.77
N ALA A 41 5.97 9.81 -3.27
CA ALA A 41 6.05 10.09 -1.84
C ALA A 41 4.68 10.02 -1.15
N ASP A 42 3.61 10.43 -1.84
CA ASP A 42 2.24 10.36 -1.31
C ASP A 42 1.79 8.92 -1.09
N ILE A 43 2.13 8.01 -2.01
CA ILE A 43 1.83 6.59 -1.85
C ILE A 43 2.65 5.99 -0.70
N TRP A 44 3.93 6.33 -0.61
CA TRP A 44 4.78 5.89 0.50
C TRP A 44 4.28 6.36 1.87
N ASN A 45 3.84 7.62 1.97
CA ASN A 45 3.24 8.14 3.19
C ASN A 45 1.92 7.44 3.53
N GLY A 46 1.04 7.19 2.55
CA GLY A 46 -0.19 6.46 2.79
C GLY A 46 0.03 5.00 3.26
N LEU A 47 1.08 4.34 2.77
CA LEU A 47 1.49 3.03 3.28
C LEU A 47 2.00 3.09 4.74
N ALA A 48 2.70 4.17 5.11
CA ALA A 48 3.13 4.42 6.47
C ALA A 48 1.94 4.64 7.43
N GLU A 49 0.94 5.43 7.00
CA GLU A 49 -0.29 5.69 7.75
C GLU A 49 -1.14 4.43 7.96
N LEU A 50 -1.14 3.52 6.99
CA LEU A 50 -1.78 2.20 7.12
C LEU A 50 -1.08 1.27 8.13
N GLY A 51 0.08 1.68 8.67
CA GLY A 51 0.85 0.86 9.60
C GLY A 51 1.57 -0.31 8.93
N VAL A 52 1.62 -0.37 7.60
CA VAL A 52 2.29 -1.45 6.85
C VAL A 52 3.78 -1.52 7.22
N ILE A 53 4.39 -0.36 7.48
CA ILE A 53 5.80 -0.25 7.87
C ILE A 53 6.03 -0.77 9.30
N GLY A 54 5.05 -0.64 10.19
CA GLY A 54 5.11 -1.13 11.58
C GLY A 54 4.64 -2.57 11.76
N ALA A 55 4.05 -3.17 10.72
CA ALA A 55 3.54 -4.55 10.72
C ALA A 55 4.57 -5.60 10.22
N LEU A 56 5.75 -5.16 9.78
CA LEU A 56 6.88 -5.99 9.30
C LEU A 56 7.82 -6.39 10.43
#